data_AF-A0A497P2K2-F1
#
_entry.id   AF-A0A497P2K2-F1
#
_cell.length_a   1.000
_cell.length_b   1.000
_cell.length_c   1.000
_cell.angle_alpha   90.00
_cell.angle_beta   90.00
_cell.angle_gamma   90.00
#
_symmetry.space_group_name_H-M   'P 1'
#
loop_
_entity.id
_entity.type
_entity.pdbx_description
1 polymer ?
#
loop_
_entity_poly.entity_id
_entity_poly.type
_entity_poly.pdbx_seq_one_letter_code
_entity_poly.pdbx_strand_id
1 'polypeptide(L)'
;MKKEINNLVLQKGFYNKPEDVPKKLLFAFIELSGASDAWKKGKSEEKIAEELVDAIFYVLDASRLACPKMNMDEMFLKKLEKNKQRAYQYGEGHRLKLK
;
A
#
# COMPACT_ATOMS: atom_id res chain seq x y z
N MET A 1 12.51 2.55 -7.41
CA MET A 1 11.52 1.77 -6.63
C MET A 1 11.40 0.28 -7.02
N LYS A 2 10.64 -0.14 -8.05
CA LYS A 2 10.42 -1.59 -8.32
C LYS A 2 11.71 -2.40 -8.50
N LYS A 3 12.74 -1.82 -9.14
CA LYS A 3 14.04 -2.46 -9.34
C LYS A 3 14.82 -2.64 -8.03
N GLU A 4 14.78 -1.65 -7.13
CA GLU A 4 15.45 -1.74 -5.82
C GLU A 4 14.77 -2.78 -4.94
N ILE A 5 13.44 -2.79 -4.91
CA ILE A 5 12.64 -3.80 -4.20
C ILE A 5 12.98 -5.21 -4.71
N ASN A 6 13.05 -5.39 -6.03
CA ASN A 6 13.46 -6.67 -6.63
C ASN A 6 14.84 -7.14 -6.15
N ASN A 7 15.82 -6.23 -6.15
CA ASN A 7 17.17 -6.56 -5.73
C ASN A 7 17.21 -6.98 -4.26
N LEU A 8 16.47 -6.26 -3.40
CA LEU A 8 16.38 -6.60 -1.98
C LEU A 8 15.71 -7.97 -1.77
N VAL A 9 14.58 -8.23 -2.44
CA VAL A 9 13.86 -9.51 -2.36
C VAL A 9 14.77 -10.68 -2.76
N LEU A 10 15.53 -10.53 -3.86
CA LEU A 10 16.49 -11.53 -4.31
C LEU A 10 17.63 -11.73 -3.30
N GLN A 11 18.21 -10.65 -2.78
CA GLN A 11 19.29 -10.71 -1.78
C GLN A 11 18.86 -11.37 -0.48
N LYS A 12 17.59 -11.20 -0.08
CA LYS A 12 17.02 -11.78 1.14
C LYS A 12 16.44 -13.19 0.94
N GLY A 13 16.48 -13.73 -0.28
CA GLY A 13 15.95 -15.07 -0.58
C GLY A 13 14.43 -15.17 -0.42
N PHE A 14 13.70 -14.07 -0.56
CA PHE A 14 12.25 -14.04 -0.41
C PHE A 14 11.53 -14.58 -1.65
N TYR A 15 10.26 -14.96 -1.46
CA TYR A 15 9.32 -15.34 -2.51
C TYR A 15 9.36 -14.36 -3.68
N ASN A 16 9.51 -14.83 -4.92
CA ASN A 16 9.76 -13.95 -6.07
C ASN A 16 9.16 -14.44 -7.40
N LYS A 17 8.15 -15.30 -7.36
CA LYS A 17 7.50 -15.81 -8.57
C LYS A 17 6.05 -15.30 -8.69
N PRO A 18 5.44 -15.27 -9.89
CA PRO A 18 4.05 -14.82 -10.05
C PRO A 18 3.05 -15.51 -9.11
N GLU A 19 3.22 -16.80 -8.82
CA GLU A 19 2.40 -17.56 -7.87
C GLU A 19 2.50 -17.09 -6.40
N ASP A 20 3.48 -16.23 -6.08
CA ASP A 20 3.66 -15.67 -4.75
C ASP A 20 2.90 -14.35 -4.54
N VAL A 21 2.27 -13.79 -5.59
CA VAL A 21 1.47 -12.55 -5.47
C VAL A 21 0.45 -12.62 -4.34
N PRO A 22 -0.35 -13.69 -4.16
CA PRO A 22 -1.28 -13.78 -3.04
C PRO A 22 -0.60 -13.69 -1.66
N LYS A 23 0.59 -14.29 -1.50
CA LYS A 23 1.35 -14.23 -0.24
C LYS A 23 1.81 -12.81 0.05
N LYS A 24 2.26 -12.08 -0.98
CA LYS A 24 2.69 -10.68 -0.83
C LYS A 24 1.53 -9.75 -0.45
N LEU A 25 0.35 -9.96 -1.04
CA LEU A 25 -0.85 -9.23 -0.65
C LEU A 25 -1.29 -9.55 0.79
N LEU A 26 -1.13 -10.81 1.23
CA LEU A 26 -1.35 -11.19 2.62
C LEU A 26 -0.38 -10.49 3.56
N PHE A 27 0.91 -10.39 3.22
CA PHE A 27 1.87 -9.64 4.03
C PHE A 27 1.51 -8.15 4.11
N ALA A 28 1.12 -7.51 3.00
CA ALA A 28 0.62 -6.13 3.06
C ALA A 28 -0.56 -5.96 4.03
N PHE A 29 -1.48 -6.93 4.07
CA PHE A 29 -2.60 -6.91 5.03
C PHE A 29 -2.13 -7.07 6.48
N ILE A 30 -1.12 -7.90 6.73
CA ILE A 30 -0.52 -8.07 8.06
C ILE A 30 0.13 -6.75 8.52
N GLU A 31 0.89 -6.07 7.66
CA GLU A 31 1.51 -4.78 8.04
C GLU A 31 0.47 -3.68 8.29
N LEU A 32 -0.65 -3.67 7.56
CA LEU A 32 -1.78 -2.77 7.87
C LEU A 32 -2.35 -3.05 9.28
N SER A 33 -2.36 -4.31 9.71
CA SER A 33 -2.76 -4.66 11.08
C SER A 33 -1.73 -4.19 12.12
N GLY A 34 -0.44 -4.20 11.77
CA GLY A 34 0.65 -3.63 12.57
C GLY A 34 0.47 -2.13 12.77
N ALA A 35 0.15 -1.37 11.72
CA ALA A 35 -0.14 0.06 11.83
C ALA A 35 -1.34 0.35 12.76
N SER A 36 -2.40 -0.44 12.65
CA SER A 36 -3.58 -0.34 13.51
C SER A 36 -3.25 -0.63 14.98
N ASP A 37 -2.47 -1.68 15.24
CA ASP A 37 -2.04 -2.05 16.59
C ASP A 37 -1.09 -1.01 17.21
N ALA A 38 -0.15 -0.47 16.42
CA ALA A 38 0.75 0.60 16.84
C ALA A 38 -0.03 1.86 17.25
N TRP A 39 -1.02 2.27 16.45
CA TRP A 39 -1.91 3.37 16.80
C TRP A 39 -2.71 3.09 18.08
N LYS A 40 -3.34 1.91 18.18
CA LYS A 40 -4.13 1.50 19.35
C LYS A 40 -3.30 1.51 20.64
N LYS A 41 -2.02 1.18 20.56
CA LYS A 41 -1.08 1.15 21.69
C LYS A 41 -0.44 2.52 21.99
N GLY A 42 -0.81 3.59 21.28
CA GLY A 42 -0.26 4.92 21.49
C GLY A 42 1.23 5.02 21.15
N LYS A 43 1.69 4.29 20.13
CA LYS A 43 3.07 4.42 19.63
C LYS A 43 3.28 5.77 18.92
N SER A 44 4.55 6.12 18.67
CA SER A 44 4.91 7.36 17.97
C SER A 44 4.38 7.38 16.54
N GLU A 45 4.19 8.59 16.00
CA GLU A 45 3.83 8.78 14.59
C GLU A 45 4.84 8.13 13.64
N GLU A 46 6.14 8.19 13.96
CA GLU A 46 7.20 7.53 13.21
C GLU A 46 6.98 6.02 13.13
N LYS A 47 6.62 5.37 14.25
CA LYS A 47 6.36 3.92 14.24
C LYS A 47 5.10 3.58 13.43
N ILE A 48 4.05 4.38 13.55
CA ILE A 48 2.83 4.17 12.74
C ILE A 48 3.16 4.34 11.25
N ALA A 49 3.96 5.35 10.90
CA ALA A 49 4.39 5.61 9.54
C ALA A 49 5.24 4.47 8.97
N GLU A 50 6.14 3.88 9.76
CA GLU A 50 6.94 2.71 9.37
C GLU A 50 6.03 1.55 8.95
N GLU A 51 5.06 1.17 9.77
CA GLU A 51 4.13 0.06 9.48
C GLU A 51 3.24 0.34 8.24
N LEU A 52 2.82 1.60 8.05
CA LEU A 52 2.10 2.00 6.84
C LEU A 52 2.98 1.89 5.58
N VAL A 53 4.26 2.26 5.70
CA VAL A 53 5.23 2.13 4.62
C VAL A 53 5.55 0.66 4.34
N ASP A 54 5.61 -0.21 5.34
CA ASP A 54 5.78 -1.66 5.17
C ASP A 54 4.62 -2.28 4.38
N ALA A 55 3.39 -1.86 4.67
CA ALA A 55 2.22 -2.25 3.86
C ALA A 55 2.37 -1.79 2.39
N ILE A 56 2.79 -0.55 2.17
CA ILE A 56 3.04 -0.02 0.82
C ILE A 56 4.18 -0.80 0.13
N PHE A 57 5.23 -1.18 0.87
CA PHE A 57 6.36 -1.93 0.36
C PHE A 57 5.90 -3.28 -0.22
N TYR A 58 5.08 -4.04 0.54
CA TYR A 58 4.52 -5.30 0.05
C TYR A 58 3.54 -5.12 -1.11
N VAL A 59 2.76 -4.03 -1.15
CA VAL A 59 1.92 -3.70 -2.31
C VAL A 59 2.78 -3.45 -3.55
N LEU A 60 3.88 -2.71 -3.41
CA LEU A 60 4.80 -2.43 -4.51
C LEU A 60 5.53 -3.69 -4.98
N ASP A 61 5.96 -4.54 -4.06
CA ASP A 61 6.57 -5.83 -4.38
C ASP A 61 5.58 -6.78 -5.08
N ALA A 62 4.34 -6.85 -4.62
CA ALA A 62 3.27 -7.57 -5.31
C ALA A 62 3.03 -7.00 -6.72
N SER A 63 2.99 -5.67 -6.86
CA SER A 63 2.75 -5.00 -8.15
C SER A 63 3.88 -5.23 -9.16
N ARG A 64 5.10 -5.51 -8.72
CA ARG A 64 6.21 -5.86 -9.61
C ARG A 64 5.93 -7.19 -10.33
N LEU A 65 5.31 -8.14 -9.63
CA LEU A 65 4.97 -9.46 -10.18
C LEU A 65 3.62 -9.45 -10.92
N ALA A 66 2.60 -8.82 -10.33
CA ALA A 66 1.24 -8.80 -10.89
C ALA A 66 1.08 -7.81 -12.05
N CYS A 67 1.82 -6.69 -12.02
CA CYS A 67 1.69 -5.59 -12.99
C CYS A 67 3.08 -5.10 -13.43
N PRO A 68 3.92 -5.95 -14.05
CA PRO A 68 5.33 -5.65 -14.31
C PRO A 68 5.54 -4.46 -15.25
N LYS A 69 4.60 -4.23 -16.17
CA LYS A 69 4.67 -3.15 -17.17
C LYS A 69 4.13 -1.82 -16.66
N MET A 70 3.52 -1.77 -15.48
CA MET A 70 2.89 -0.56 -14.95
C MET A 70 3.88 0.27 -14.12
N ASN A 71 4.00 1.55 -14.45
CA ASN A 71 4.61 2.55 -13.59
C ASN A 71 3.63 2.92 -12.46
N MET A 72 3.97 2.57 -11.23
CA MET A 72 3.07 2.77 -10.08
C MET A 72 2.98 4.23 -9.65
N ASP A 73 4.02 5.02 -9.90
CA ASP A 73 4.02 6.46 -9.57
C ASP A 73 3.04 7.20 -10.49
N GLU A 74 3.12 6.92 -11.80
CA GLU A 74 2.14 7.42 -12.77
C GLU A 74 0.73 6.91 -12.48
N MET A 75 0.58 5.64 -12.08
CA MET A 75 -0.72 5.06 -11.72
C MET A 75 -1.32 5.77 -10.51
N PHE A 76 -0.51 6.07 -9.50
CA PHE A 76 -0.92 6.82 -8.32
C PHE A 76 -1.40 8.22 -8.71
N LEU A 77 -0.62 8.96 -9.51
CA LEU A 77 -0.98 10.30 -9.97
C LEU A 77 -2.28 10.29 -10.79
N LYS A 78 -2.43 9.34 -11.73
CA LYS A 78 -3.68 9.16 -12.50
C LYS A 78 -4.86 8.86 -11.59
N LYS A 79 -4.67 8.01 -10.58
CA LYS A 79 -5.73 7.65 -9.63
C LYS A 79 -6.10 8.81 -8.71
N LEU A 80 -5.12 9.59 -8.28
CA LEU A 80 -5.31 10.81 -7.50
C LEU A 80 -6.13 11.84 -8.28
N GLU A 81 -5.77 12.10 -9.54
CA GLU A 81 -6.53 13.02 -10.40
C GLU A 81 -7.96 12.53 -10.61
N LYS A 82 -8.15 11.24 -10.92
CA LYS A 82 -9.47 10.63 -11.00
C LYS A 82 -10.27 10.78 -9.71
N ASN A 83 -9.62 10.77 -8.54
CA ASN A 83 -10.30 10.94 -7.26
C ASN A 83 -10.69 12.40 -6.99
N LYS A 84 -9.86 13.38 -7.38
CA LYS A 84 -10.18 14.82 -7.27
C LYS A 84 -11.42 15.21 -8.08
N GLN A 85 -11.64 14.53 -9.20
CA GLN A 85 -12.77 14.79 -10.11
C GLN A 85 -14.07 14.06 -9.71
N ARG A 86 -14.04 13.17 -8.71
CA ARG A 86 -15.27 12.47 -8.27
C ARG A 86 -16.19 13.47 -7.57
N ALA A 87 -17.46 13.48 -7.97
CA ALA A 87 -18.52 14.02 -7.13
C ALA A 87 -18.41 13.34 -5.75
N TYR A 88 -18.34 14.14 -4.69
CA TYR A 88 -18.13 13.65 -3.32
C TYR A 88 -19.02 12.44 -3.01
N GLN A 89 -18.37 11.39 -2.46
CA GLN A 89 -18.86 10.38 -1.52
C GLN A 89 -18.32 8.98 -1.86
N TYR A 90 -17.20 8.62 -1.23
CA TYR A 90 -16.92 7.22 -0.93
C TYR A 90 -16.49 7.14 0.54
N GLY A 91 -17.29 6.48 1.37
CA GLY A 91 -16.92 6.14 2.76
C GLY A 91 -17.46 7.03 3.88
N GLU A 92 -17.87 8.28 3.62
CA GLU A 92 -18.62 9.09 4.60
C GLU A 92 -19.84 9.75 3.95
N GLY A 93 -21.02 9.42 4.47
CA GLY A 93 -22.29 10.01 4.09
C GLY A 93 -22.47 11.42 4.66
N HIS A 94 -23.16 12.27 3.90
CA HIS A 94 -24.11 13.30 4.36
C HIS A 94 -23.86 14.05 5.70
N ARG A 95 -22.61 14.37 6.09
CA ARG A 95 -22.35 15.31 7.21
C ARG A 95 -22.35 16.79 6.80
N LEU A 96 -22.90 17.08 5.62
CA LEU A 96 -23.30 18.44 5.22
C LEU A 96 -24.81 18.45 4.95
N LYS A 97 -25.63 18.16 5.97
CA LYS A 97 -26.86 18.92 6.13
C LYS A 97 -26.49 20.07 7.05
N LEU A 98 -26.21 21.20 6.43
CA LEU A 98 -25.98 22.49 7.07
C LEU A 98 -27.10 22.75 8.08
N LYS A 99 -26.70 23.25 9.26
CA LYS A 99 -27.59 23.88 10.25
C LYS A 99 -28.37 25.02 9.62
#